data_AF-A0A6L7X4K4-F1
#
_entry.id   AF-A0A6L7X4K4-F1
#
_cell.length_a   1.000
_cell.length_b   1.000
_cell.length_c   1.000
_cell.angle_alpha   90.00
_cell.angle_beta   90.00
_cell.angle_gamma   90.00
#
_symmetry.space_group_name_H-M   'P 1'
#
loop_
_entity.id
_entity.type
_entity.pdbx_description
1 polymer ?
#
loop_
_entity_poly.entity_id
_entity_poly.type
_entity_poly.pdbx_seq_one_letter_code
_entity_poly.pdbx_strand_id
1 'polypeptide(L)'
;MSTSAVGYIKDMLSFIHGGFRDARSGQTAEQLHFVPDGESHSVAWVLWHAARVEDLLVQGAWQGKQEIWREGNWAEKTGLPERGFGTGQSTEEASAVAIGDMDAFWAYQDAVNESTHAFLDSLSDEDLGREVKLGEATETLGQSITLHLCTHLNGHRGEINLIRGMHGLDPVRPNMGG
;
A
#
# COMPACT_ATOMS: atom_id res chain seq x y z
N MET A 1 12.44 14.90 -14.69
CA MET A 1 11.04 14.45 -14.74
C MET A 1 10.88 13.65 -16.00
N SER A 2 10.38 12.42 -15.92
CA SER A 2 10.12 11.59 -17.09
C SER A 2 8.96 12.19 -17.90
N THR A 3 8.97 12.01 -19.23
CA THR A 3 7.91 12.51 -20.13
C THR A 3 6.95 11.43 -20.62
N SER A 4 7.19 10.17 -20.25
CA SER A 4 6.33 9.01 -20.59
C SER A 4 5.20 8.83 -19.57
N ALA A 5 4.10 8.20 -19.98
CA ALA A 5 2.98 7.88 -19.08
C ALA A 5 3.42 6.98 -17.91
N VAL A 6 4.20 5.93 -18.18
CA VAL A 6 4.80 5.07 -17.14
C VAL A 6 5.66 5.90 -16.18
N GLY A 7 6.44 6.84 -16.72
CA GLY A 7 7.22 7.80 -15.94
C GLY A 7 6.40 8.61 -14.93
N TYR A 8 5.28 9.18 -15.35
CA TYR A 8 4.39 9.92 -14.43
C TYR A 8 3.76 9.03 -13.36
N ILE A 9 3.40 7.79 -13.72
CA ILE A 9 2.92 6.78 -12.77
C ILE A 9 4.00 6.48 -11.71
N LYS A 10 5.26 6.29 -12.13
CA LYS A 10 6.39 6.05 -11.21
C LYS A 10 6.63 7.22 -10.27
N ASP A 11 6.53 8.45 -10.76
CA ASP A 11 6.68 9.64 -9.93
C ASP A 11 5.56 9.73 -8.87
N MET A 12 4.32 9.43 -9.26
CA MET A 12 3.18 9.37 -8.33
C MET A 12 3.35 8.27 -7.27
N LEU A 13 3.75 7.06 -7.66
CA LEU A 13 3.97 5.97 -6.72
C LEU A 13 5.17 6.23 -5.81
N SER A 14 6.22 6.88 -6.30
CA SER A 14 7.33 7.33 -5.46
C SER A 14 6.87 8.30 -4.37
N PHE A 15 5.94 9.20 -4.70
CA PHE A 15 5.33 10.11 -3.72
C PHE A 15 4.47 9.34 -2.69
N ILE A 16 3.61 8.42 -3.14
CA ILE A 16 2.75 7.61 -2.26
C ILE A 16 3.59 6.72 -1.33
N HIS A 17 4.54 5.95 -1.87
CA HIS A 17 5.44 5.09 -1.08
C HIS A 17 6.28 5.92 -0.12
N GLY A 18 6.66 7.14 -0.53
CA GLY A 18 7.28 8.12 0.35
C GLY A 18 6.40 8.48 1.54
N GLY A 19 5.11 8.77 1.32
CA GLY A 19 4.15 9.02 2.39
C GLY A 19 3.99 7.85 3.36
N PHE A 20 3.92 6.61 2.85
CA PHE A 20 3.86 5.41 3.69
C PHE A 20 5.13 5.19 4.50
N ARG A 21 6.31 5.45 3.93
CA ARG A 21 7.60 5.44 4.67
C ARG A 21 7.66 6.52 5.75
N ASP A 22 7.23 7.73 5.42
CA ASP A 22 7.23 8.84 6.38
C ASP A 22 6.27 8.56 7.54
N ALA A 23 5.17 7.82 7.29
CA ALA A 23 4.21 7.40 8.32
C ALA A 23 4.82 6.47 9.37
N ARG A 24 5.87 5.72 9.02
CA ARG A 24 6.62 4.84 9.95
C ARG A 24 7.35 5.63 11.03
N SER A 25 7.61 6.92 10.77
CA SER A 25 8.45 7.79 11.58
C SER A 25 7.63 8.65 12.52
N GLY A 26 8.20 8.96 13.69
CA GLY A 26 7.61 9.90 14.66
C GLY A 26 6.34 9.38 15.34
N GLN A 27 6.09 8.08 15.30
CA GLN A 27 4.98 7.41 15.97
C GLN A 27 5.50 6.29 16.87
N THR A 28 4.85 6.11 18.02
CA THR A 28 5.00 4.92 18.86
C THR A 28 4.19 3.76 18.25
N ALA A 29 4.48 2.53 18.69
CA ALA A 29 3.69 1.37 18.32
C ALA A 29 2.21 1.54 18.72
N GLU A 30 1.94 2.16 19.88
CA GLU A 30 0.59 2.44 20.36
C GLU A 30 -0.16 3.41 19.44
N GLN A 31 0.50 4.47 18.98
CA GLN A 31 -0.10 5.41 18.01
C GLN A 31 -0.35 4.77 16.65
N LEU A 32 0.55 3.91 16.18
CA LEU A 32 0.35 3.19 14.92
C LEU A 32 -0.86 2.26 14.96
N HIS A 33 -1.15 1.66 16.12
CA HIS A 33 -2.26 0.74 16.31
C HIS A 33 -3.52 1.41 16.89
N PHE A 34 -3.50 2.72 17.11
CA PHE A 34 -4.66 3.46 17.58
C PHE A 34 -5.77 3.47 16.51
N VAL A 35 -6.97 3.09 16.92
CA VAL A 35 -8.19 3.17 16.11
C VAL A 35 -9.04 4.32 16.67
N PRO A 36 -9.27 5.40 15.92
CA PRO A 36 -10.11 6.50 16.38
C PRO A 36 -11.57 6.09 16.58
N ASP A 37 -12.26 6.78 17.49
CA ASP A 37 -13.69 6.59 17.70
C ASP A 37 -14.48 6.85 16.40
N GLY A 38 -15.30 5.88 16.01
CA GLY A 38 -16.11 5.96 14.77
C GLY A 38 -15.37 5.53 13.51
N GLU A 39 -14.07 5.25 13.59
CA GLU A 39 -13.28 4.66 12.50
C GLU A 39 -13.20 3.14 12.66
N SER A 40 -12.84 2.44 11.58
CA SER A 40 -12.76 0.98 11.58
C SER A 40 -11.35 0.42 11.80
N HIS A 41 -10.32 1.21 11.56
CA HIS A 41 -8.95 0.70 11.47
C HIS A 41 -7.90 1.74 11.84
N SER A 42 -6.68 1.25 12.10
CA SER A 42 -5.52 2.01 12.54
C SER A 42 -4.55 2.32 11.39
N VAL A 43 -3.53 3.15 11.63
CA VAL A 43 -2.44 3.38 10.66
C VAL A 43 -1.70 2.08 10.32
N ALA A 44 -1.50 1.20 11.30
CA ALA A 44 -0.88 -0.11 11.11
C ALA A 44 -1.69 -0.97 10.13
N TRP A 45 -3.02 -1.00 10.28
CA TRP A 45 -3.91 -1.66 9.33
C TRP A 45 -3.79 -1.06 7.93
N VAL A 46 -3.79 0.27 7.80
CA VAL A 46 -3.68 0.95 6.49
C VAL A 46 -2.38 0.58 5.79
N LEU A 47 -1.25 0.59 6.50
CA LEU A 47 0.05 0.27 5.93
C LEU A 47 0.12 -1.20 5.49
N TRP A 48 -0.44 -2.12 6.29
CA TRP A 48 -0.57 -3.54 5.93
C TRP A 48 -1.47 -3.75 4.72
N HIS A 49 -2.67 -3.19 4.75
CA HIS A 49 -3.65 -3.26 3.66
C HIS A 49 -3.04 -2.77 2.34
N ALA A 50 -2.44 -1.58 2.34
CA ALA A 50 -1.81 -0.98 1.17
C ALA A 50 -0.73 -1.90 0.58
N ALA A 51 0.19 -2.39 1.42
CA ALA A 51 1.27 -3.27 0.98
C ALA A 51 0.76 -4.63 0.47
N ARG A 52 -0.32 -5.16 1.05
CA ARG A 52 -0.93 -6.43 0.62
C ARG A 52 -1.70 -6.29 -0.70
N VAL A 53 -2.43 -5.19 -0.89
CA VAL A 53 -3.13 -4.90 -2.15
C VAL A 53 -2.13 -4.70 -3.28
N GLU A 54 -1.07 -3.94 -3.05
CA GLU A 54 -0.02 -3.72 -4.05
C GLU A 54 0.70 -5.02 -4.43
N ASP A 55 1.12 -5.82 -3.44
CA ASP A 55 1.73 -7.14 -3.68
C ASP A 55 0.82 -8.06 -4.49
N LEU A 56 -0.46 -8.19 -4.09
CA LEU A 56 -1.46 -8.99 -4.80
C LEU A 56 -1.61 -8.57 -6.27
N LEU A 57 -1.71 -7.28 -6.53
CA LEU A 57 -1.93 -6.76 -7.88
C LEU A 57 -0.67 -6.90 -8.73
N VAL A 58 0.47 -6.43 -8.23
CA VAL A 58 1.72 -6.39 -8.97
C VAL A 58 2.27 -7.77 -9.21
N GLN A 59 2.37 -8.61 -8.18
CA GLN A 59 2.90 -9.97 -8.32
C GLN A 59 1.85 -10.89 -8.93
N GLY A 60 0.69 -11.00 -8.27
CA GLY A 60 -0.33 -11.98 -8.62
C GLY A 60 -1.06 -11.62 -9.91
N ALA A 61 -1.82 -10.53 -9.90
CA ALA A 61 -2.76 -10.23 -10.97
C ALA A 61 -2.07 -9.82 -12.28
N TRP A 62 -1.00 -9.02 -12.22
CA TRP A 62 -0.42 -8.42 -13.41
C TRP A 62 0.77 -9.20 -13.98
N GLN A 63 1.54 -9.88 -13.11
CA GLN A 63 2.72 -10.65 -13.51
C GLN A 63 2.51 -12.17 -13.44
N GLY A 64 1.45 -12.67 -12.78
CA GLY A 64 1.22 -14.10 -12.60
C GLY A 64 2.27 -14.79 -11.71
N LYS A 65 2.92 -14.03 -10.83
CA LYS A 65 3.93 -14.49 -9.88
C LYS A 65 3.31 -14.78 -8.51
N GLN A 66 4.04 -15.52 -7.68
CA GLN A 66 3.67 -15.65 -6.28
C GLN A 66 3.87 -14.30 -5.56
N GLU A 67 2.94 -13.98 -4.66
CA GLU A 67 3.01 -12.81 -3.79
C GLU A 67 4.27 -12.85 -2.91
N ILE A 68 4.94 -11.71 -2.77
CA ILE A 68 6.13 -11.54 -1.92
C ILE A 68 5.79 -11.96 -0.48
N TRP A 69 4.58 -11.65 -0.03
CA TRP A 69 4.03 -12.04 1.27
C TRP A 69 4.20 -13.54 1.55
N ARG A 70 3.88 -14.37 0.55
CA ARG A 70 3.96 -15.83 0.65
C ARG A 70 5.38 -16.33 0.46
N GLU A 71 6.10 -15.82 -0.54
CA GLU A 71 7.49 -16.24 -0.82
C GLU A 71 8.42 -15.99 0.37
N GLY A 72 8.25 -14.86 1.05
CA GLY A 72 9.09 -14.47 2.20
C GLY A 72 8.59 -14.94 3.56
N ASN A 73 7.50 -15.70 3.63
CA ASN A 73 6.85 -16.15 4.87
C ASN A 73 6.61 -14.99 5.87
N TRP A 74 6.12 -13.87 5.35
CA TRP A 74 6.01 -12.62 6.13
C TRP A 74 4.91 -12.69 7.19
N ALA A 75 3.86 -13.47 6.96
CA ALA A 75 2.80 -13.70 7.95
C ALA A 75 3.36 -14.21 9.29
N GLU A 76 4.26 -15.19 9.25
CA GLU A 76 4.92 -15.72 10.46
C GLU A 76 5.80 -14.65 11.11
N LYS A 77 6.58 -13.92 10.31
CA LYS A 77 7.50 -12.90 10.82
C LYS A 77 6.77 -11.73 11.50
N THR A 78 5.65 -11.29 10.94
CA THR A 78 4.93 -10.11 11.43
C THR A 78 3.75 -10.46 12.35
N GLY A 79 3.40 -11.75 12.50
CA GLY A 79 2.23 -12.18 13.27
C GLY A 79 0.88 -11.82 12.64
N LEU A 80 0.85 -11.51 11.34
CA LEU A 80 -0.35 -11.12 10.60
C LEU A 80 -0.97 -12.32 9.88
N PRO A 81 -2.26 -12.24 9.44
CA PRO A 81 -2.90 -13.33 8.73
C PRO A 81 -2.16 -13.76 7.45
N GLU A 82 -2.04 -15.07 7.24
CA GLU A 82 -1.42 -15.64 6.02
C GLU A 82 -2.24 -15.31 4.75
N ARG A 83 -3.55 -15.15 4.90
CA ARG A 83 -4.49 -14.91 3.79
C ARG A 83 -5.26 -13.63 4.01
N GLY A 84 -5.73 -13.09 2.89
CA GLY A 84 -6.44 -11.82 2.87
C GLY A 84 -5.50 -10.63 2.88
N PHE A 85 -6.14 -9.47 2.82
CA PHE A 85 -5.48 -8.17 2.69
C PHE A 85 -6.34 -7.07 3.30
N GLY A 86 -7.36 -7.39 4.10
CA GLY A 86 -8.22 -6.42 4.78
C GLY A 86 -9.57 -6.16 4.12
N THR A 87 -9.69 -6.31 2.80
CA THR A 87 -11.00 -6.13 2.13
C THR A 87 -12.02 -7.17 2.61
N GLY A 88 -13.20 -6.68 3.00
CA GLY A 88 -14.29 -7.51 3.50
C GLY A 88 -14.21 -7.85 4.99
N GLN A 89 -13.21 -7.34 5.72
CA GLN A 89 -13.15 -7.46 7.18
C GLN A 89 -14.29 -6.68 7.85
N SER A 90 -14.79 -7.21 8.97
CA SER A 90 -15.63 -6.43 9.88
C SER A 90 -14.81 -5.34 10.59
N THR A 91 -15.49 -4.36 11.20
CA THR A 91 -14.83 -3.34 12.05
C THR A 91 -14.02 -3.99 13.18
N GLU A 92 -14.54 -5.05 13.79
CA GLU A 92 -13.85 -5.80 14.85
C GLU A 92 -12.60 -6.50 14.32
N GLU A 93 -12.66 -7.09 13.12
CA GLU A 93 -11.51 -7.74 12.49
C GLU A 93 -10.43 -6.73 12.09
N ALA A 94 -10.83 -5.59 11.51
CA ALA A 94 -9.92 -4.55 11.07
C ALA A 94 -9.23 -3.84 12.26
N SER A 95 -9.98 -3.52 13.31
CA SER A 95 -9.44 -2.90 14.53
C SER A 95 -8.52 -3.83 15.32
N ALA A 96 -8.65 -5.14 15.16
CA ALA A 96 -7.79 -6.14 15.80
C ALA A 96 -6.46 -6.39 15.07
N VAL A 97 -6.24 -5.82 13.88
CA VAL A 97 -4.97 -5.99 13.16
C VAL A 97 -3.83 -5.33 13.92
N ALA A 98 -2.88 -6.16 14.34
CA ALA A 98 -1.65 -5.74 15.01
C ALA A 98 -0.43 -6.35 14.32
N ILE A 99 0.56 -5.51 14.04
CA ILE A 99 1.85 -5.92 13.49
C ILE A 99 2.76 -6.26 14.68
N GLY A 100 3.12 -7.53 14.82
CA GLY A 100 3.97 -8.02 15.91
C GLY A 100 5.42 -7.57 15.77
N ASP A 101 6.01 -7.75 14.59
CA ASP A 101 7.37 -7.28 14.26
C ASP A 101 7.30 -6.17 13.20
N MET A 102 7.45 -4.93 13.66
CA MET A 102 7.40 -3.74 12.81
C MET A 102 8.56 -3.69 11.82
N ASP A 103 9.77 -4.10 12.22
CA ASP A 103 10.95 -4.06 11.35
C ASP A 103 10.83 -5.08 10.22
N ALA A 104 10.33 -6.29 10.53
CA ALA A 104 9.99 -7.27 9.52
C ALA A 104 8.90 -6.73 8.57
N PHE A 105 7.89 -6.05 9.09
CA PHE A 105 6.84 -5.47 8.25
C PHE A 105 7.35 -4.33 7.37
N TRP A 106 8.26 -3.49 7.85
CA TRP A 106 8.93 -2.46 7.05
C TRP A 106 9.75 -3.05 5.92
N ALA A 107 10.52 -4.11 6.21
CA ALA A 107 11.27 -4.84 5.19
C ALA A 107 10.34 -5.44 4.11
N TYR A 108 9.19 -5.98 4.51
CA TYR A 108 8.16 -6.43 3.56
C TYR A 108 7.63 -5.28 2.70
N GLN A 109 7.22 -4.17 3.30
CA GLN A 109 6.67 -3.03 2.57
C GLN A 109 7.72 -2.44 1.60
N ASP A 110 8.99 -2.40 1.97
CA ASP A 110 10.07 -1.95 1.08
C ASP A 110 10.31 -2.94 -0.07
N ALA A 111 10.27 -4.25 0.19
CA ALA A 111 10.38 -5.27 -0.87
C ALA A 111 9.23 -5.17 -1.90
N VAL A 112 8.00 -4.92 -1.44
CA VAL A 112 6.86 -4.68 -2.34
C VAL A 112 7.08 -3.44 -3.19
N ASN A 113 7.44 -2.31 -2.55
CA ASN A 113 7.73 -1.07 -3.26
C ASN A 113 8.82 -1.25 -4.33
N GLU A 114 9.93 -1.90 -3.99
CA GLU A 114 11.03 -2.18 -4.91
C GLU A 114 10.59 -3.04 -6.10
N SER A 115 9.80 -4.09 -5.84
CA SER A 115 9.26 -4.94 -6.91
C SER A 115 8.32 -4.17 -7.84
N THR A 116 7.47 -3.29 -7.30
CA THR A 116 6.60 -2.43 -8.09
C THR A 116 7.39 -1.49 -8.99
N HIS A 117 8.44 -0.85 -8.46
CA HIS A 117 9.29 0.03 -9.27
C HIS A 117 10.02 -0.76 -10.37
N ALA A 118 10.55 -1.94 -10.06
CA ALA A 118 11.17 -2.82 -11.04
C ALA A 118 10.19 -3.29 -12.13
N PHE A 119 8.95 -3.59 -11.76
CA PHE A 119 7.89 -3.91 -12.72
C PHE A 119 7.62 -2.72 -13.65
N LEU A 120 7.45 -1.51 -13.11
CA LEU A 120 7.23 -0.31 -13.92
C LEU A 120 8.42 0.03 -14.82
N ASP A 121 9.65 -0.22 -14.37
CA ASP A 121 10.86 -0.05 -15.18
C ASP A 121 10.94 -1.00 -16.37
N SER A 122 10.20 -2.12 -16.34
CA SER A 122 10.12 -3.05 -17.46
C SER A 122 9.07 -2.71 -18.52
N LEU A 123 8.20 -1.72 -18.25
CA LEU A 123 7.06 -1.38 -19.10
C LEU A 123 7.39 -0.23 -20.06
N SER A 124 6.81 -0.31 -21.25
CA SER A 124 6.59 0.80 -22.16
C SER A 124 5.19 1.41 -21.97
N ASP A 125 4.96 2.61 -22.55
CA ASP A 125 3.62 3.22 -22.53
C ASP A 125 2.57 2.39 -23.30
N GLU A 126 2.98 1.57 -24.27
CA GLU A 126 2.09 0.67 -25.01
C GLU A 126 1.58 -0.48 -24.11
N ASP A 127 2.43 -0.97 -23.20
CA ASP A 127 2.08 -2.05 -22.27
C ASP A 127 0.94 -1.67 -21.32
N LEU A 128 0.72 -0.36 -21.09
CA LEU A 128 -0.42 0.13 -20.30
C LEU A 128 -1.77 -0.22 -20.93
N GLY A 129 -1.81 -0.50 -22.24
CA GLY A 129 -3.00 -0.90 -22.97
C GLY A 129 -3.36 -2.39 -22.83
N ARG A 130 -2.47 -3.24 -22.30
CA ARG A 130 -2.74 -4.69 -22.19
C ARG A 130 -3.85 -4.96 -21.19
N GLU A 131 -4.68 -5.96 -21.48
CA GLU A 131 -5.72 -6.40 -20.55
C GLU A 131 -5.14 -7.15 -19.35
N VAL A 132 -5.71 -6.90 -18.18
CA VAL A 132 -5.46 -7.63 -16.93
C VAL A 132 -6.80 -8.08 -16.33
N LYS A 133 -6.78 -9.22 -15.62
CA LYS A 133 -7.97 -9.80 -14.98
C LYS A 133 -7.92 -9.57 -13.48
N LEU A 134 -9.02 -9.06 -12.92
CA LEU A 134 -9.21 -8.86 -11.48
C LEU A 134 -10.52 -9.53 -11.05
N GLY A 135 -10.44 -10.80 -10.66
CA GLY A 135 -11.62 -11.62 -10.49
C GLY A 135 -12.40 -11.71 -11.80
N GLU A 136 -13.69 -11.32 -11.76
CA GLU A 136 -14.56 -11.29 -12.94
C GLU A 136 -14.41 -10.02 -13.80
N ALA A 137 -13.70 -9.01 -13.30
CA ALA A 137 -13.47 -7.75 -14.01
C ALA A 137 -12.28 -7.85 -14.99
N THR A 138 -12.35 -7.06 -16.05
CA THR A 138 -11.25 -6.87 -17.02
C THR A 138 -10.97 -5.40 -17.16
N GLU A 139 -9.71 -5.02 -16.99
CA GLU A 139 -9.22 -3.64 -17.09
C GLU A 139 -8.00 -3.61 -18.01
N THR A 140 -7.65 -2.43 -18.53
CA THR A 140 -6.29 -2.26 -19.03
C THR A 140 -5.32 -2.08 -17.86
N LEU A 141 -4.05 -2.44 -18.04
CA LEU A 141 -3.03 -2.28 -17.01
C LEU A 141 -2.94 -0.83 -16.51
N GLY A 142 -3.01 0.14 -17.42
CA GLY A 142 -2.98 1.56 -17.06
C GLY A 142 -4.20 1.99 -16.22
N GLN A 143 -5.40 1.50 -16.53
CA GLN A 143 -6.59 1.73 -15.71
C GLN A 143 -6.41 1.13 -14.31
N SER A 144 -5.92 -0.11 -14.25
CA SER A 144 -5.72 -0.84 -13.01
C SER A 144 -4.70 -0.16 -12.09
N ILE A 145 -3.55 0.24 -12.63
CA ILE A 145 -2.54 1.00 -11.87
C ILE A 145 -3.10 2.34 -11.37
N THR A 146 -3.82 3.06 -12.24
CA THR A 146 -4.38 4.38 -11.88
C THR A 146 -5.42 4.26 -10.77
N LEU A 147 -6.32 3.30 -10.86
CA LEU A 147 -7.38 3.11 -9.88
C LEU A 147 -6.82 2.57 -8.55
N HIS A 148 -6.07 1.48 -8.60
CA HIS A 148 -5.74 0.74 -7.39
C HIS A 148 -4.45 1.20 -6.71
N LEU A 149 -3.43 1.62 -7.47
CA LEU A 149 -2.18 2.06 -6.86
C LEU A 149 -2.13 3.59 -6.73
N CYS A 150 -2.53 4.33 -7.77
CA CYS A 150 -2.43 5.79 -7.71
C CYS A 150 -3.58 6.43 -6.93
N THR A 151 -4.83 5.99 -7.15
CA THR A 151 -6.00 6.62 -6.52
C THR A 151 -6.27 6.04 -5.15
N HIS A 152 -6.44 4.72 -5.05
CA HIS A 152 -6.79 4.04 -3.82
C HIS A 152 -5.70 4.14 -2.73
N LEU A 153 -4.44 3.81 -3.02
CA LEU A 153 -3.37 3.96 -2.01
C LEU A 153 -3.12 5.42 -1.62
N ASN A 154 -3.28 6.37 -2.55
CA ASN A 154 -3.20 7.78 -2.18
C ASN A 154 -4.38 8.21 -1.27
N GLY A 155 -5.57 7.61 -1.45
CA GLY A 155 -6.69 7.77 -0.51
C GLY A 155 -6.31 7.36 0.91
N HIS A 156 -5.69 6.18 1.07
CA HIS A 156 -5.19 5.68 2.35
C HIS A 156 -4.14 6.58 3.01
N ARG A 157 -3.29 7.25 2.24
CA ARG A 157 -2.38 8.29 2.79
C ARG A 157 -3.16 9.46 3.42
N GLY A 158 -4.37 9.75 2.94
CA GLY A 158 -5.28 10.72 3.57
C GLY A 158 -5.76 10.26 4.96
N GLU A 159 -6.15 9.00 5.10
CA GLU A 159 -6.54 8.39 6.38
C GLU A 159 -5.38 8.40 7.38
N ILE A 160 -4.17 8.08 6.91
CA ILE A 160 -2.95 8.20 7.73
C ILE A 160 -2.79 9.62 8.26
N ASN A 161 -2.97 10.64 7.41
CA ASN A 161 -2.85 12.04 7.83
C ASN A 161 -3.93 12.46 8.81
N LEU A 162 -5.16 11.95 8.66
CA LEU A 162 -6.24 12.16 9.63
C LEU A 162 -5.84 11.63 11.02
N ILE A 163 -5.44 10.36 11.10
CA ILE A 163 -5.09 9.71 12.37
C ILE A 163 -3.85 10.35 13.00
N ARG A 164 -2.82 10.65 12.21
CA ARG A 164 -1.63 11.36 12.67
C ARG A 164 -1.97 12.74 13.25
N GLY A 165 -2.86 13.48 12.58
CA GLY A 165 -3.33 14.79 13.05
C GLY A 165 -4.04 14.74 14.41
N MET A 166 -4.77 13.65 14.70
CA MET A 166 -5.39 13.43 16.02
C MET A 166 -4.37 13.29 17.15
N HIS A 167 -3.14 12.85 16.83
CA HIS A 167 -2.02 12.80 17.76
C HIS A 167 -1.16 14.08 17.75
N GLY A 168 -1.57 15.13 17.02
CA GLY A 168 -0.80 16.37 16.88
C GLY A 168 0.49 16.20 16.07
N LEU A 169 0.58 15.17 15.23
CA LEU A 169 1.74 14.91 14.38
C LEU A 169 1.58 15.59 13.01
N ASP A 170 2.71 15.97 12.43
CA ASP A 170 2.72 16.52 11.07
C ASP A 170 2.20 15.50 10.04
N PRO A 171 1.47 15.96 9.01
CA PRO A 171 1.05 15.10 7.91
C PRO A 171 2.27 14.57 7.16
N VAL A 172 2.17 13.34 6.67
CA VAL A 172 3.15 12.78 5.74
C VAL A 172 3.05 13.48 4.40
N ARG A 173 4.21 13.79 3.81
CA ARG A 173 4.30 14.50 2.53
C ARG A 173 3.34 15.71 2.48
N PRO A 174 3.51 16.72 3.37
CA PRO A 174 2.64 17.88 3.40
C PRO A 174 2.58 18.50 2.01
N ASN A 175 1.37 18.83 1.56
CA ASN A 175 1.22 19.68 0.39
C ASN A 175 1.81 21.03 0.78
N MET A 176 2.91 21.45 0.14
CA MET A 176 3.61 22.71 0.42
C MET A 176 2.80 23.97 0.08
N GLY A 177 1.47 23.86 -0.08
CA GLY A 177 0.59 24.93 -0.53
C GLY A 177 -0.82 24.91 0.06
N GLY A 178 -1.05 24.19 1.17
CA GLY A 178 -2.34 24.14 1.87
C GLY A 178 -2.17 24.23 3.38
#